data_AF-A0A969DZR9-F1
#
_entry.id   AF-A0A969DZR9-F1
#
_cell.length_a   1.000
_cell.length_b   1.000
_cell.length_c   1.000
_cell.angle_alpha   90.00
_cell.angle_beta   90.00
_cell.angle_gamma   90.00
#
_symmetry.space_group_name_H-M   'P 1'
#
loop_
_entity.id
_entity.type
_entity.pdbx_description
1 polymer ?
#
loop_
_entity_poly.entity_id
_entity_poly.type
_entity_poly.pdbx_seq_one_letter_code
_entity_poly.pdbx_strand_id
1 'polypeptide(L)'
;MKKSQIALLIVGVLVTAGVPCFIAMEQANQARIEMERARQATFQAQEAAEAQQQALEEEQEAIRQRAAEQEREIEARRAEEQARRDEEARIAAAQRAAEQERLAAQQREQQQMAARTAEAWEQFAEVMVNAEGYAEDPEADPMVMLKYVVNSLEPISLRQVDPKVATLVGDVRDASNQMYALITDFQERQEQLGSKAWDDGMSGCEIVNSARKENSLLGCAIGVVFGSGISYAAGSEELEQLRVEYASRIENLAASLEAYDAELETMPSYLKETYGLDVMEI
;
A
#
# COMPACT_ATOMS: atom_id res chain seq x y z
N MET A 1 -90.09 -21.35 -40.32
CA MET A 1 -91.22 -21.12 -39.39
C MET A 1 -91.49 -19.63 -39.30
N LYS A 2 -92.76 -19.25 -39.55
CA LYS A 2 -93.40 -17.96 -39.22
C LYS A 2 -92.90 -16.74 -40.03
N LYS A 3 -93.73 -15.85 -40.57
CA LYS A 3 -95.18 -15.71 -40.79
C LYS A 3 -95.33 -14.30 -41.40
N SER A 4 -96.29 -14.12 -42.32
CA SER A 4 -97.12 -12.89 -42.45
C SER A 4 -96.43 -11.59 -42.92
N GLN A 5 -97.02 -10.65 -43.66
CA GLN A 5 -98.36 -10.37 -44.20
C GLN A 5 -98.18 -9.17 -45.17
N ILE A 6 -98.68 -9.18 -46.41
CA ILE A 6 -100.03 -8.76 -46.88
C ILE A 6 -100.29 -7.23 -46.84
N ALA A 7 -100.31 -6.66 -48.06
CA ALA A 7 -101.32 -5.82 -48.72
C ALA A 7 -101.94 -4.57 -48.05
N LEU A 8 -102.07 -3.49 -48.86
CA LEU A 8 -103.32 -2.85 -49.36
C LEU A 8 -102.95 -1.41 -49.84
N LEU A 9 -103.20 -0.95 -51.07
CA LEU A 9 -104.41 -0.70 -51.89
C LEU A 9 -104.77 0.80 -51.98
N ILE A 10 -104.57 1.37 -53.18
CA ILE A 10 -105.45 2.22 -54.01
C ILE A 10 -106.01 3.56 -53.46
N VAL A 11 -106.17 4.48 -54.43
CA VAL A 11 -107.03 5.69 -54.53
C VAL A 11 -106.22 6.98 -54.38
N GLY A 12 -106.20 7.92 -55.33
CA GLY A 12 -106.94 8.06 -56.58
C GLY A 12 -106.46 9.31 -57.31
N VAL A 13 -106.34 9.19 -58.64
CA VAL A 13 -106.14 10.30 -59.57
C VAL A 13 -107.52 10.80 -59.99
N LEU A 14 -107.75 12.10 -59.83
CA LEU A 14 -108.69 12.93 -60.60
C LEU A 14 -108.29 14.37 -60.26
N VAL A 15 -107.75 15.12 -61.21
CA VAL A 15 -108.56 16.09 -61.97
C VAL A 15 -107.86 16.41 -63.30
N THR A 16 -108.59 16.07 -64.36
CA THR A 16 -108.72 16.74 -65.66
C THR A 16 -107.96 18.04 -65.87
N ALA A 17 -107.27 18.13 -67.01
CA ALA A 17 -107.41 19.19 -68.04
C ALA A 17 -106.06 19.38 -68.75
N GLY A 18 -106.12 19.52 -70.07
CA GLY A 18 -104.95 19.71 -70.91
C GLY A 18 -104.16 20.98 -70.61
N VAL A 19 -103.00 21.05 -71.29
CA VAL A 19 -101.96 22.11 -71.33
C VAL A 19 -100.76 21.80 -70.41
N PRO A 20 -99.51 21.82 -70.94
CA PRO A 20 -99.00 21.21 -72.16
C PRO A 20 -97.87 20.22 -71.79
N CYS A 21 -97.23 19.62 -72.79
CA CYS A 21 -96.00 18.82 -72.64
C CYS A 21 -94.80 19.56 -71.99
N PHE A 22 -95.00 20.75 -71.39
CA PHE A 22 -93.94 21.59 -70.81
C PHE A 22 -93.74 21.39 -69.30
N ILE A 23 -94.77 21.23 -68.46
CA ILE A 23 -94.58 21.14 -66.98
C ILE A 23 -93.93 19.80 -66.57
N ALA A 24 -94.26 18.70 -67.26
CA ALA A 24 -93.60 17.40 -67.04
C ALA A 24 -92.15 17.40 -67.56
N MET A 25 -91.86 18.19 -68.59
CA MET A 25 -90.51 18.37 -69.15
C MET A 25 -89.66 19.29 -68.26
N GLU A 26 -90.30 20.27 -67.60
CA GLU A 26 -89.69 21.17 -66.63
C GLU A 26 -89.41 20.48 -65.28
N GLN A 27 -90.31 19.62 -64.79
CA GLN A 27 -90.04 18.75 -63.64
C GLN A 27 -88.97 17.68 -63.94
N ALA A 28 -88.94 17.12 -65.16
CA ALA A 28 -87.87 16.21 -65.56
C ALA A 28 -86.51 16.91 -65.71
N ASN A 29 -86.49 18.19 -66.14
CA ASN A 29 -85.28 19.00 -66.16
C ASN A 29 -84.83 19.42 -64.76
N GLN A 30 -85.73 19.80 -63.86
CA GLN A 30 -85.39 20.07 -62.46
C GLN A 30 -84.83 18.82 -61.76
N ALA A 31 -85.45 17.65 -61.97
CA ALA A 31 -84.94 16.39 -61.42
C ALA A 31 -83.55 16.01 -61.99
N ARG A 32 -83.28 16.32 -63.27
CA ARG A 32 -81.93 16.17 -63.85
C ARG A 32 -80.91 17.11 -63.23
N ILE A 33 -81.27 18.39 -63.03
CA ILE A 33 -80.40 19.38 -62.39
C ILE A 33 -80.13 19.02 -60.93
N GLU A 34 -81.12 18.52 -60.19
CA GLU A 34 -80.95 18.03 -58.82
C GLU A 34 -80.10 16.77 -58.76
N MET A 35 -80.25 15.83 -59.70
CA MET A 35 -79.42 14.64 -59.78
C MET A 35 -77.97 14.97 -60.21
N GLU A 36 -77.75 15.97 -61.07
CA GLU A 36 -76.42 16.48 -61.40
C GLU A 36 -75.76 17.21 -60.22
N ARG A 37 -76.52 18.01 -59.46
CA ARG A 37 -76.04 18.61 -58.21
C ARG A 37 -75.72 17.55 -57.16
N ALA A 38 -76.54 16.52 -57.03
CA ALA A 38 -76.28 15.39 -56.14
C ALA A 38 -75.02 14.62 -56.57
N ARG A 39 -74.80 14.42 -57.88
CA ARG A 39 -73.57 13.81 -58.41
C ARG A 39 -72.33 14.66 -58.16
N GLN A 40 -72.41 15.98 -58.38
CA GLN A 40 -71.31 16.90 -58.03
C GLN A 40 -71.02 16.90 -56.53
N ALA A 41 -72.07 16.90 -55.68
CA ALA A 41 -71.91 16.81 -54.24
C ALA A 41 -71.26 15.49 -53.80
N THR A 42 -71.63 14.36 -54.42
CA THR A 42 -70.96 13.07 -54.15
C THR A 42 -69.52 13.05 -54.64
N PHE A 43 -69.21 13.67 -55.78
CA PHE A 43 -67.85 13.74 -56.31
C PHE A 43 -66.96 14.60 -55.41
N GLN A 44 -67.45 15.78 -54.99
CA GLN A 44 -66.74 16.63 -54.02
C GLN A 44 -66.58 15.96 -52.66
N ALA A 45 -67.57 15.20 -52.19
CA ALA A 45 -67.46 14.43 -50.96
C ALA A 45 -66.43 13.28 -51.08
N GLN A 46 -66.33 12.63 -52.25
CA GLN A 46 -65.31 11.62 -52.53
C GLN A 46 -63.91 12.24 -52.58
N GLU A 47 -63.75 13.36 -53.28
CA GLU A 47 -62.47 14.08 -53.39
C GLU A 47 -62.00 14.60 -52.02
N ALA A 48 -62.93 15.08 -51.19
CA ALA A 48 -62.64 15.46 -49.80
C ALA A 48 -62.27 14.25 -48.93
N ALA A 49 -62.92 13.10 -49.11
CA ALA A 49 -62.59 11.87 -48.38
C ALA A 49 -61.21 11.30 -48.79
N GLU A 50 -60.87 11.34 -50.09
CA GLU A 50 -59.57 10.92 -50.61
C GLU A 50 -58.45 11.84 -50.10
N ALA A 51 -58.66 13.16 -50.11
CA ALA A 51 -57.71 14.12 -49.55
C ALA A 51 -57.50 13.91 -48.03
N GLN A 52 -58.56 13.58 -47.30
CA GLN A 52 -58.48 13.30 -45.87
C GLN A 52 -57.78 11.97 -45.59
N GLN A 53 -57.94 10.98 -46.46
CA GLN A 53 -57.27 9.68 -46.36
C GLN A 53 -55.77 9.79 -46.68
N GLN A 54 -55.39 10.58 -47.70
CA GLN A 54 -53.98 10.90 -47.98
C GLN A 54 -53.32 11.63 -46.80
N ALA A 55 -53.99 12.62 -46.21
CA ALA A 55 -53.47 13.33 -45.04
C ALA A 55 -53.23 12.39 -43.84
N LEU A 56 -54.12 11.42 -43.62
CA LEU A 56 -53.95 10.40 -42.57
C LEU A 56 -52.80 9.43 -42.89
N GLU A 57 -52.59 9.05 -44.15
CA GLU A 57 -51.45 8.21 -44.56
C GLU A 57 -50.12 8.94 -44.35
N GLU A 58 -50.02 10.20 -44.76
CA GLU A 58 -48.84 11.05 -44.52
C GLU A 58 -48.57 11.23 -43.02
N GLU A 59 -49.61 11.44 -42.22
CA GLU A 59 -49.48 11.56 -40.76
C GLU A 59 -49.01 10.24 -40.13
N GLN A 60 -49.55 9.09 -40.57
CA GLN A 60 -49.10 7.78 -40.09
C GLN A 60 -47.66 7.48 -40.49
N GLU A 61 -47.24 7.84 -41.69
CA GLU A 61 -45.86 7.65 -42.13
C GLU A 61 -44.90 8.54 -41.32
N ALA A 62 -45.27 9.80 -41.08
CA ALA A 62 -44.50 10.70 -40.23
C ALA A 62 -44.39 10.18 -38.78
N ILE A 63 -45.45 9.59 -38.23
CA ILE A 63 -45.42 8.96 -36.91
C ILE A 63 -44.48 7.74 -36.90
N ARG A 64 -44.51 6.89 -37.93
CA ARG A 64 -43.60 5.73 -38.04
C ARG A 64 -42.14 6.15 -38.12
N GLN A 65 -41.84 7.19 -38.90
CA GLN A 65 -40.47 7.72 -39.02
C GLN A 65 -39.98 8.27 -37.68
N ARG A 66 -40.80 9.06 -36.97
CA ARG A 66 -40.46 9.57 -35.62
C ARG A 66 -40.26 8.45 -34.60
N ALA A 67 -41.10 7.42 -34.65
CA ALA A 67 -40.96 6.26 -33.77
C ALA A 67 -39.64 5.50 -34.05
N ALA A 68 -39.27 5.32 -35.32
CA ALA A 68 -38.02 4.68 -35.71
C ALA A 68 -36.78 5.51 -35.31
N GLU A 69 -36.85 6.85 -35.40
CA GLU A 69 -35.80 7.73 -34.90
C GLU A 69 -35.65 7.66 -33.39
N GLN A 70 -36.76 7.67 -32.64
CA GLN A 70 -36.73 7.50 -31.19
C GLN A 70 -36.15 6.16 -30.77
N GLU A 71 -36.48 5.08 -31.48
CA GLU A 71 -35.94 3.74 -31.19
C GLU A 71 -34.41 3.72 -31.38
N ARG A 72 -33.90 4.31 -32.47
CA ARG A 72 -32.45 4.46 -32.69
C ARG A 72 -31.77 5.31 -31.62
N GLU A 73 -32.39 6.40 -31.18
CA GLU A 73 -31.83 7.24 -30.10
C GLU A 73 -31.76 6.46 -28.78
N ILE A 74 -32.80 5.67 -28.45
CA ILE A 74 -32.83 4.82 -27.26
C ILE A 74 -31.75 3.73 -27.34
N GLU A 75 -31.59 3.08 -28.48
CA GLU A 75 -30.53 2.08 -28.69
C GLU A 75 -29.14 2.69 -28.56
N ALA A 76 -28.91 3.86 -29.16
CA ALA A 76 -27.64 4.59 -29.04
C ALA A 76 -27.34 4.95 -27.57
N ARG A 77 -28.31 5.49 -26.83
CA ARG A 77 -28.14 5.81 -25.40
C ARG A 77 -27.86 4.57 -24.55
N ARG A 78 -28.51 3.43 -24.84
CA ARG A 78 -28.23 2.16 -24.15
C ARG A 78 -26.81 1.67 -24.42
N ALA A 79 -26.34 1.78 -25.66
CA ALA A 79 -24.97 1.42 -26.02
C ALA A 79 -23.94 2.31 -25.34
N GLU A 80 -24.17 3.63 -25.28
CA GLU A 80 -23.32 4.57 -24.55
C GLU A 80 -23.29 4.30 -23.05
N GLU A 81 -24.46 4.04 -22.44
CA GLU A 81 -24.53 3.72 -21.01
C GLU A 81 -23.81 2.41 -20.69
N GLN A 82 -23.95 1.40 -21.55
CA GLN A 82 -23.23 0.13 -21.40
C GLN A 82 -21.71 0.34 -21.51
N ALA A 83 -21.25 1.11 -22.51
CA ALA A 83 -19.83 1.44 -22.66
C ALA A 83 -19.28 2.19 -21.45
N ARG A 84 -20.07 3.09 -20.85
CA ARG A 84 -19.67 3.79 -19.62
C ARG A 84 -19.54 2.84 -18.44
N ARG A 85 -20.49 1.92 -18.25
CA ARG A 85 -20.44 0.90 -17.18
C ARG A 85 -19.25 -0.04 -17.35
N ASP A 86 -18.97 -0.44 -18.59
CA ASP A 86 -17.83 -1.30 -18.89
C ASP A 86 -16.50 -0.58 -18.59
N GLU A 87 -16.39 0.71 -18.92
CA GLU A 87 -15.21 1.52 -18.59
C GLU A 87 -15.06 1.72 -17.07
N GLU A 88 -16.14 2.04 -16.36
CA GLU A 88 -16.16 2.13 -14.89
C GLU A 88 -15.70 0.81 -14.25
N ALA A 89 -16.17 -0.33 -14.78
CA ALA A 89 -15.77 -1.66 -14.31
C ALA A 89 -14.27 -1.95 -14.56
N ARG A 90 -13.73 -1.53 -15.71
CA ARG A 90 -12.30 -1.65 -16.02
C ARG A 90 -11.44 -0.80 -15.09
N ILE A 91 -11.83 0.44 -14.83
CA ILE A 91 -11.12 1.33 -13.90
C ILE A 91 -11.13 0.73 -12.49
N ALA A 92 -12.30 0.27 -12.01
CA ALA A 92 -12.41 -0.36 -10.69
C ALA A 92 -11.62 -1.67 -10.58
N ALA A 93 -11.48 -2.44 -11.67
CA ALA A 93 -10.63 -3.63 -11.69
C ALA A 93 -9.13 -3.26 -11.64
N ALA A 94 -8.71 -2.24 -12.40
CA ALA A 94 -7.32 -1.76 -12.40
C ALA A 94 -6.92 -1.17 -11.03
N GLN A 95 -7.80 -0.41 -10.38
CA GLN A 95 -7.56 0.13 -9.04
C GLN A 95 -7.37 -0.99 -8.01
N ARG A 96 -8.23 -2.02 -8.03
CA ARG A 96 -8.11 -3.17 -7.15
C ARG A 96 -6.81 -3.94 -7.37
N ALA A 97 -6.41 -4.14 -8.63
CA ALA A 97 -5.14 -4.78 -8.96
C ALA A 97 -3.94 -3.97 -8.43
N ALA A 98 -3.93 -2.65 -8.65
CA ALA A 98 -2.86 -1.77 -8.15
C ALA A 98 -2.80 -1.73 -6.62
N GLU A 99 -3.94 -1.73 -5.93
CA GLU A 99 -3.98 -1.78 -4.46
C GLU A 99 -3.44 -3.12 -3.92
N GLN A 100 -3.80 -4.24 -4.55
CA GLN A 100 -3.25 -5.55 -4.21
C GLN A 100 -1.74 -5.63 -4.41
N GLU A 101 -1.22 -5.09 -5.52
CA GLU A 101 0.21 -5.02 -5.77
C GLU A 101 0.94 -4.18 -4.73
N ARG A 102 0.35 -3.05 -4.32
CA ARG A 102 0.91 -2.19 -3.26
C ARG A 102 0.95 -2.92 -1.91
N LEU A 103 -0.13 -3.58 -1.51
CA LEU A 103 -0.17 -4.34 -0.26
C LEU A 103 0.82 -5.52 -0.29
N ALA A 104 0.93 -6.22 -1.42
CA ALA A 104 1.90 -7.30 -1.58
C ALA A 104 3.36 -6.79 -1.61
N ALA A 105 3.61 -5.58 -2.12
CA ALA A 105 4.92 -4.95 -2.05
C ALA A 105 5.27 -4.56 -0.60
N GLN A 106 4.33 -3.96 0.14
CA GLN A 106 4.52 -3.61 1.55
C GLN A 106 4.78 -4.85 2.42
N GLN A 107 4.04 -5.94 2.21
CA GLN A 107 4.28 -7.20 2.93
C GLN A 107 5.67 -7.78 2.63
N ARG A 108 6.11 -7.74 1.36
CA ARG A 108 7.46 -8.18 0.98
C ARG A 108 8.55 -7.31 1.62
N GLU A 109 8.34 -5.99 1.67
CA GLU A 109 9.27 -5.06 2.32
C GLU A 109 9.36 -5.33 3.83
N GLN A 110 8.23 -5.53 4.51
CA GLN A 110 8.21 -5.90 5.93
C GLN A 110 8.92 -7.24 6.19
N GLN A 111 8.68 -8.26 5.36
CA GLN A 111 9.37 -9.55 5.48
C GLN A 111 10.88 -9.43 5.25
N GLN A 112 11.30 -8.64 4.28
CA GLN A 112 12.72 -8.39 4.03
C GLN A 112 13.39 -7.64 5.17
N MET A 113 12.71 -6.64 5.74
CA MET A 113 13.21 -5.92 6.92
C MET A 113 13.33 -6.87 8.11
N ALA A 114 12.30 -7.66 8.41
CA ALA A 114 12.33 -8.64 9.50
C ALA A 114 13.47 -9.66 9.34
N ALA A 115 13.68 -10.19 8.13
CA ALA A 115 14.77 -11.13 7.84
C ALA A 115 16.14 -10.51 8.05
N ARG A 116 16.36 -9.28 7.58
CA ARG A 116 17.64 -8.57 7.78
C ARG A 116 17.87 -8.19 9.23
N THR A 117 16.81 -7.83 9.96
CA THR A 117 16.88 -7.57 11.39
C THR A 117 17.26 -8.82 12.16
N ALA A 118 16.66 -9.97 11.82
CA ALA A 118 17.03 -11.25 12.42
C ALA A 118 18.51 -11.60 12.17
N GLU A 119 18.96 -11.48 10.91
CA GLU A 119 20.35 -11.76 10.53
C GLU A 119 21.34 -10.82 11.22
N ALA A 120 21.05 -9.51 11.26
CA ALA A 120 21.90 -8.53 11.93
C ALA A 120 21.98 -8.79 13.45
N TRP A 121 20.85 -9.14 14.08
CA TRP A 121 20.82 -9.49 15.50
C TRP A 121 21.57 -10.80 15.79
N GLU A 122 21.40 -11.83 14.97
CA GLU A 122 22.10 -13.11 15.12
C GLU A 122 23.62 -12.93 15.04
N GLN A 123 24.10 -12.21 14.02
CA GLN A 123 25.53 -11.88 13.89
C GLN A 123 26.03 -11.08 15.09
N PHE A 124 25.25 -10.09 15.54
CA PHE A 124 25.61 -9.28 16.69
C PHE A 124 25.68 -10.10 17.99
N ALA A 125 24.66 -10.92 18.26
CA ALA A 125 24.59 -11.78 19.43
C ALA A 125 25.74 -12.80 19.45
N GLU A 126 26.05 -13.42 18.30
CA GLU A 126 27.18 -14.32 18.18
C GLU A 126 28.51 -13.63 18.50
N VAL A 127 28.69 -12.36 18.10
CA VAL A 127 29.88 -11.60 18.47
C VAL A 127 29.95 -11.38 19.97
N MET A 128 28.85 -11.01 20.61
CA MET A 128 28.81 -10.75 22.06
C MET A 128 29.06 -12.02 22.87
N VAL A 129 28.39 -13.14 22.54
CA VAL A 129 28.58 -14.45 23.20
C VAL A 129 30.01 -14.96 23.03
N ASN A 130 30.58 -14.85 21.82
CA ASN A 130 31.97 -15.27 21.61
C ASN A 130 32.96 -14.36 22.35
N ALA A 131 32.68 -13.05 22.45
CA ALA A 131 33.49 -12.13 23.23
C ALA A 131 33.45 -12.44 24.73
N GLU A 132 32.31 -12.86 25.27
CA GLU A 132 32.20 -13.37 26.62
C GLU A 132 33.06 -14.63 26.82
N GLY A 133 33.06 -15.55 25.85
CA GLY A 133 33.95 -16.72 25.89
C GLY A 133 35.44 -16.37 25.95
N TYR A 134 35.87 -15.26 25.32
CA TYR A 134 37.23 -14.73 25.50
C TYR A 134 37.44 -14.11 26.89
N ALA A 135 36.43 -13.49 27.48
CA ALA A 135 36.52 -12.88 28.80
C ALA A 135 36.55 -13.92 29.95
N GLU A 136 36.00 -15.11 29.71
CA GLU A 136 36.04 -16.25 30.64
C GLU A 136 37.38 -17.01 30.61
N ASP A 137 38.17 -16.88 29.55
CA ASP A 137 39.49 -17.49 29.43
C ASP A 137 40.54 -16.62 30.16
N PRO A 138 41.08 -17.07 31.30
CA PRO A 138 42.05 -16.29 32.08
C PRO A 138 43.40 -16.11 31.35
N GLU A 139 43.67 -16.89 30.30
CA GLU A 139 44.87 -16.75 29.48
C GLU A 139 44.65 -15.86 28.24
N ALA A 140 43.40 -15.47 27.96
CA ALA A 140 43.09 -14.63 26.81
C ALA A 140 43.58 -13.19 27.02
N ASP A 141 44.27 -12.66 26.02
CA ASP A 141 44.72 -11.27 26.00
C ASP A 141 43.52 -10.31 25.80
N PRO A 142 43.36 -9.32 26.70
CA PRO A 142 42.53 -8.14 26.59
C PRO A 142 42.17 -7.67 25.19
N MET A 143 43.27 -7.48 24.47
CA MET A 143 43.33 -6.86 23.16
C MET A 143 42.87 -7.79 22.06
N VAL A 144 43.05 -9.10 22.22
CA VAL A 144 42.55 -10.10 21.26
C VAL A 144 41.03 -10.10 21.26
N MET A 145 40.41 -10.05 22.45
CA MET A 145 38.95 -9.93 22.60
C MET A 145 38.43 -8.63 21.97
N LEU A 146 38.98 -7.46 22.33
CA LEU A 146 38.53 -6.18 21.80
C LEU A 146 38.72 -6.09 20.27
N LYS A 147 39.84 -6.60 19.76
CA LYS A 147 40.09 -6.70 18.33
C LYS A 147 39.11 -7.64 17.63
N TYR A 148 38.75 -8.75 18.27
CA TYR A 148 37.72 -9.66 17.76
C TYR A 148 36.37 -8.95 17.65
N VAL A 149 35.92 -8.27 18.71
CA VAL A 149 34.66 -7.52 18.73
C VAL A 149 34.63 -6.47 17.62
N VAL A 150 35.66 -5.61 17.55
CA VAL A 150 35.76 -4.56 16.52
C VAL A 150 35.68 -5.13 15.11
N ASN A 151 36.48 -6.18 14.81
CA ASN A 151 36.52 -6.76 13.47
C ASN A 151 35.24 -7.50 13.10
N SER A 152 34.55 -8.08 14.09
CA SER A 152 33.36 -8.91 13.86
C SER A 152 32.07 -8.09 13.83
N LEU A 153 32.03 -6.96 14.53
CA LEU A 153 30.92 -6.01 14.44
C LEU A 153 30.95 -5.22 13.13
N GLU A 154 32.12 -4.84 12.61
CA GLU A 154 32.27 -4.02 11.40
C GLU A 154 31.48 -4.50 10.16
N PRO A 155 31.49 -5.79 9.78
CA PRO A 155 30.78 -6.26 8.59
C PRO A 155 29.25 -6.33 8.73
N ILE A 156 28.69 -6.23 9.94
CA ILE A 156 27.24 -6.34 10.16
C ILE A 156 26.53 -5.19 9.44
N SER A 157 25.63 -5.50 8.52
CA SER A 157 24.92 -4.48 7.74
C SER A 157 23.80 -3.85 8.55
N LEU A 158 23.82 -2.51 8.68
CA LEU A 158 22.77 -1.76 9.37
C LEU A 158 21.74 -1.14 8.41
N ARG A 159 21.79 -1.49 7.12
CA ARG A 159 20.91 -0.92 6.10
C ARG A 159 19.62 -1.72 5.97
N GLN A 160 18.49 -1.01 6.04
CA GLN A 160 17.14 -1.62 5.95
C GLN A 160 16.91 -2.69 7.04
N VAL A 161 17.49 -2.43 8.21
CA VAL A 161 17.30 -3.15 9.48
C VAL A 161 16.39 -2.30 10.37
N ASP A 162 15.77 -2.93 11.36
CA ASP A 162 15.03 -2.23 12.41
C ASP A 162 15.89 -1.10 13.02
N PRO A 163 15.36 0.14 13.16
CA PRO A 163 16.15 1.26 13.65
C PRO A 163 16.73 1.07 15.05
N LYS A 164 16.03 0.37 15.97
CA LYS A 164 16.56 0.15 17.33
C LYS A 164 17.73 -0.82 17.31
N VAL A 165 17.63 -1.90 16.55
CA VAL A 165 18.75 -2.84 16.36
C VAL A 165 19.92 -2.12 15.69
N ALA A 166 19.65 -1.35 14.62
CA ALA A 166 20.69 -0.61 13.91
C ALA A 166 21.42 0.39 14.81
N THR A 167 20.69 1.12 15.66
CA THR A 167 21.27 2.05 16.63
C THR A 167 22.10 1.30 17.67
N LEU A 168 21.56 0.28 18.32
CA LEU A 168 22.27 -0.46 19.37
C LEU A 168 23.56 -1.10 18.84
N VAL A 169 23.51 -1.79 17.69
CA VAL A 169 24.69 -2.40 17.08
C VAL A 169 25.71 -1.35 16.65
N GLY A 170 25.25 -0.21 16.12
CA GLY A 170 26.10 0.92 15.75
C GLY A 170 26.80 1.54 16.96
N ASP A 171 26.06 1.76 18.03
CA ASP A 171 26.55 2.39 19.25
C ASP A 171 27.56 1.50 19.99
N VAL A 172 27.30 0.19 20.08
CA VAL A 172 28.24 -0.80 20.64
C VAL A 172 29.49 -0.91 19.77
N ARG A 173 29.34 -0.90 18.44
CA ARG A 173 30.48 -0.91 17.50
C ARG A 173 31.34 0.33 17.68
N ASP A 174 30.75 1.52 17.74
CA ASP A 174 31.47 2.79 17.89
C ASP A 174 32.18 2.86 19.25
N ALA A 175 31.53 2.44 20.32
CA ALA A 175 32.12 2.37 21.65
C ALA A 175 33.30 1.37 21.69
N SER A 176 33.14 0.19 21.08
CA SER A 176 34.19 -0.83 20.99
C SER A 176 35.40 -0.36 20.18
N ASN A 177 35.15 0.32 19.05
CA ASN A 177 36.18 0.95 18.23
C ASN A 177 36.97 2.01 19.00
N GLN A 178 36.27 2.89 19.73
CA GLN A 178 36.89 3.92 20.56
C GLN A 178 37.72 3.28 21.68
N MET A 179 37.19 2.24 22.33
CA MET A 179 37.89 1.51 23.39
C MET A 179 39.19 0.88 22.86
N TYR A 180 39.11 0.15 21.75
CA TYR A 180 40.27 -0.50 21.13
C TYR A 180 41.35 0.51 20.72
N ALA A 181 40.96 1.62 20.09
CA ALA A 181 41.89 2.68 19.69
C ALA A 181 42.56 3.35 20.89
N LEU A 182 41.80 3.62 21.95
CA LEU A 182 42.29 4.27 23.16
C LEU A 182 43.29 3.40 23.91
N ILE A 183 43.03 2.09 24.02
CA ILE A 183 43.96 1.15 24.64
C ILE A 183 45.21 0.97 23.78
N THR A 184 45.07 0.91 22.46
CA THR A 184 46.22 0.80 21.54
C THR A 184 47.14 2.02 21.69
N ASP A 185 46.58 3.25 21.68
CA ASP A 185 47.35 4.49 21.86
C ASP A 185 48.00 4.56 23.27
N PHE A 186 47.32 4.06 24.30
CA PHE A 186 47.92 3.93 25.63
C PHE A 186 49.15 3.00 25.62
N GLN A 187 49.04 1.82 25.01
CA GLN A 187 50.13 0.85 24.91
C GLN A 187 51.32 1.42 24.12
N GLU A 188 51.07 2.07 22.98
CA GLU A 188 52.11 2.72 22.19
C GLU A 188 52.85 3.81 22.98
N ARG A 189 52.12 4.61 23.76
CA ARG A 189 52.72 5.65 24.62
C ARG A 189 53.49 5.06 25.79
N GLN A 190 53.02 3.98 26.41
CA GLN A 190 53.79 3.28 27.45
C GLN A 190 55.11 2.75 26.92
N GLU A 191 55.12 2.17 25.70
CA GLU A 191 56.33 1.66 25.07
C GLU A 191 57.33 2.80 24.79
N GLN A 192 56.85 3.96 24.32
CA GLN A 192 57.69 5.16 24.11
C GLN A 192 58.33 5.66 25.41
N LEU A 193 57.62 5.54 26.55
CA LEU A 193 58.14 5.89 27.87
C LEU A 193 59.11 4.82 28.45
N GLY A 194 59.40 3.76 27.70
CA GLY A 194 60.33 2.69 28.10
C GLY A 194 59.75 1.75 29.17
N SER A 195 58.43 1.79 29.39
CA SER A 195 57.74 0.90 30.32
C SER A 195 57.37 -0.41 29.62
N LYS A 196 57.97 -1.52 30.08
CA LYS A 196 57.60 -2.89 29.67
C LYS A 196 56.64 -3.57 30.66
N ALA A 197 55.90 -2.79 31.45
CA ALA A 197 55.10 -3.29 32.59
C ALA A 197 53.93 -4.21 32.21
N TRP A 198 53.75 -4.56 30.93
CA TRP A 198 52.69 -5.44 30.46
C TRP A 198 52.93 -6.93 30.79
N ASP A 199 54.19 -7.37 30.86
CA ASP A 199 54.52 -8.81 30.99
C ASP A 199 54.15 -9.43 32.36
N ASP A 200 53.93 -8.63 33.41
CA ASP A 200 53.64 -9.10 34.78
C ASP A 200 52.14 -9.03 35.18
N GLY A 201 51.27 -8.57 34.27
CA GLY A 201 49.85 -8.41 34.55
C GLY A 201 49.14 -9.75 34.66
N MET A 202 48.84 -10.19 35.89
CA MET A 202 47.65 -11.04 36.11
C MET A 202 46.51 -10.45 35.28
N SER A 203 45.84 -11.33 34.54
CA SER A 203 44.93 -10.97 33.45
C SER A 203 44.00 -9.83 33.89
N GLY A 204 43.95 -8.75 33.12
CA GLY A 204 43.08 -7.62 33.44
C GLY A 204 41.63 -8.06 33.72
N CYS A 205 41.18 -9.10 33.02
CA CYS A 205 39.90 -9.75 33.24
C CYS A 205 39.73 -10.34 34.66
N GLU A 206 40.74 -11.00 35.26
CA GLU A 206 40.66 -11.57 36.61
C GLU A 206 40.48 -10.51 37.70
N ILE A 207 41.19 -9.38 37.59
CA ILE A 207 41.16 -8.31 38.61
C ILE A 207 39.76 -7.69 38.68
N VAL A 208 39.04 -7.58 37.56
CA VAL A 208 37.70 -6.98 37.53
C VAL A 208 36.58 -8.03 37.68
N ASN A 209 36.78 -9.28 37.25
CA ASN A 209 35.86 -10.39 37.56
C ASN A 209 35.70 -10.60 39.07
N SER A 210 36.74 -10.30 39.86
CA SER A 210 36.65 -10.31 41.33
C SER A 210 35.91 -9.10 41.94
N ALA A 211 35.69 -8.03 41.17
CA ALA A 211 35.09 -6.76 41.60
C ALA A 211 33.59 -6.61 41.28
N ARG A 212 32.90 -7.67 40.82
CA ARG A 212 31.45 -7.68 40.49
C ARG A 212 31.06 -6.64 39.44
N LYS A 213 31.51 -6.82 38.20
CA LYS A 213 30.80 -6.23 37.06
C LYS A 213 30.08 -7.36 36.33
N GLU A 214 28.77 -7.20 36.15
CA GLU A 214 27.92 -8.20 35.48
C GLU A 214 28.28 -8.35 33.99
N ASN A 215 28.99 -7.38 33.40
CA ASN A 215 29.47 -7.40 32.02
C ASN A 215 30.98 -7.74 31.93
N SER A 216 31.30 -8.94 31.44
CA SER A 216 32.65 -9.51 31.35
C SER A 216 33.58 -8.76 30.38
N LEU A 217 33.02 -8.28 29.27
CA LEU A 217 33.71 -7.50 28.23
C LEU A 217 34.21 -6.16 28.80
N LEU A 218 33.35 -5.53 29.60
CA LEU A 218 33.66 -4.30 30.33
C LEU A 218 34.72 -4.52 31.42
N GLY A 219 34.63 -5.66 32.11
CA GLY A 219 35.60 -6.09 33.11
C GLY A 219 36.99 -6.23 32.53
N CYS A 220 37.10 -6.89 31.39
CA CYS A 220 38.35 -7.06 30.66
C CYS A 220 38.94 -5.73 30.16
N ALA A 221 38.14 -4.83 29.57
CA ALA A 221 38.62 -3.55 29.06
C ALA A 221 39.15 -2.60 30.15
N ILE A 222 38.48 -2.56 31.31
CA ILE A 222 38.95 -1.82 32.49
C ILE A 222 40.21 -2.50 33.06
N GLY A 223 40.18 -3.83 33.13
CA GLY A 223 41.28 -4.66 33.57
C GLY A 223 42.60 -4.43 32.83
N VAL A 224 42.55 -4.23 31.52
CA VAL A 224 43.69 -3.89 30.66
C VAL A 224 44.42 -2.65 31.16
N VAL A 225 43.70 -1.63 31.63
CA VAL A 225 44.31 -0.34 31.98
C VAL A 225 44.74 -0.29 33.44
N PHE A 226 43.98 -0.91 34.33
CA PHE A 226 44.27 -0.92 35.77
C PHE A 226 45.11 -2.13 36.24
N GLY A 227 45.07 -3.26 35.52
CA GLY A 227 45.84 -4.48 35.84
C GLY A 227 47.34 -4.37 35.55
N SER A 228 47.73 -3.46 34.66
CA SER A 228 49.14 -3.12 34.38
C SER A 228 49.88 -2.41 35.52
N GLY A 229 49.23 -2.25 36.69
CA GLY A 229 49.68 -1.36 37.78
C GLY A 229 50.19 -2.04 39.05
N ILE A 230 49.99 -3.34 39.27
CA ILE A 230 50.27 -3.93 40.61
C ILE A 230 51.74 -4.34 40.77
N SER A 231 52.47 -4.55 39.68
CA SER A 231 53.93 -4.71 39.71
C SER A 231 54.56 -3.44 39.13
N TYR A 232 55.13 -2.58 40.00
CA TYR A 232 56.26 -1.66 39.78
C TYR A 232 56.08 -0.33 40.52
N ALA A 233 56.73 -0.27 41.69
CA ALA A 233 56.95 0.92 42.51
C ALA A 233 57.95 1.94 41.90
N ALA A 234 57.95 2.13 40.58
CA ALA A 234 58.90 3.01 39.88
C ALA A 234 58.39 3.54 38.53
N GLY A 235 57.11 3.89 38.40
CA GLY A 235 56.64 4.67 37.26
C GLY A 235 57.18 6.11 37.32
N SER A 236 57.55 6.69 36.17
CA SER A 236 57.80 8.13 36.08
C SER A 236 56.50 8.92 36.34
N GLU A 237 56.60 10.17 36.80
CA GLU A 237 55.43 11.05 36.98
C GLU A 237 54.61 11.18 35.68
N GLU A 238 55.28 11.13 34.53
CA GLU A 238 54.67 11.13 33.19
C GLU A 238 53.83 9.87 32.93
N LEU A 239 54.27 8.69 33.38
CA LEU A 239 53.51 7.44 33.24
C LEU A 239 52.24 7.46 34.11
N GLU A 240 52.32 8.04 35.31
CA GLU A 240 51.17 8.14 36.21
C GLU A 240 50.12 9.13 35.67
N GLN A 241 50.56 10.28 35.12
CA GLN A 241 49.65 11.22 34.44
C GLN A 241 48.97 10.58 33.23
N LEU A 242 49.71 9.81 32.44
CA LEU A 242 49.16 9.06 31.29
C LEU A 242 48.11 8.04 31.75
N ARG A 243 48.37 7.30 32.84
CA ARG A 243 47.39 6.35 33.41
C ARG A 243 46.10 7.03 33.82
N VAL A 244 46.17 8.11 34.58
CA VAL A 244 44.98 8.85 35.05
C VAL A 244 44.16 9.40 33.88
N GLU A 245 44.83 9.93 32.85
CA GLU A 245 44.14 10.45 31.66
C GLU A 245 43.35 9.37 30.91
N TYR A 246 43.96 8.21 30.67
CA TYR A 246 43.33 7.13 29.91
C TYR A 246 42.30 6.39 30.74
N ALA A 247 42.54 6.22 32.05
CA ALA A 247 41.61 5.63 33.01
C ALA A 247 40.24 6.33 32.95
N SER A 248 40.20 7.67 33.07
CA SER A 248 38.93 8.41 33.04
C SER A 248 38.19 8.25 31.70
N ARG A 249 38.92 8.21 30.57
CA ARG A 249 38.31 8.03 29.24
C ARG A 249 37.75 6.63 29.05
N ILE A 250 38.45 5.61 29.56
CA ILE A 250 38.02 4.21 29.52
C ILE A 250 36.82 3.98 30.44
N GLU A 251 36.81 4.58 31.64
CA GLU A 251 35.67 4.53 32.54
C GLU A 251 34.42 5.15 31.92
N ASN A 252 34.55 6.26 31.18
CA ASN A 252 33.42 6.86 30.48
C ASN A 252 32.90 5.97 29.34
N LEU A 253 33.79 5.37 28.54
CA LEU A 253 33.39 4.42 27.49
C LEU A 253 32.76 3.15 28.06
N ALA A 254 33.28 2.69 29.19
CA ALA A 254 32.69 1.58 29.94
C ALA A 254 31.27 1.96 30.41
N ALA A 255 31.08 3.10 31.05
CA ALA A 255 29.75 3.53 31.47
C ALA A 255 28.74 3.60 30.29
N SER A 256 29.18 3.99 29.10
CA SER A 256 28.36 3.94 27.89
C SER A 256 28.00 2.51 27.47
N LEU A 257 28.96 1.58 27.51
CA LEU A 257 28.70 0.16 27.21
C LEU A 257 27.76 -0.49 28.24
N GLU A 258 27.91 -0.16 29.53
CA GLU A 258 27.03 -0.62 30.61
C GLU A 258 25.59 -0.07 30.44
N ALA A 259 25.44 1.14 29.88
CA ALA A 259 24.12 1.68 29.58
C ALA A 259 23.38 0.89 28.49
N TYR A 260 24.12 0.20 27.59
CA TYR A 260 23.52 -0.64 26.55
C TYR A 260 23.06 -2.00 27.07
N ASP A 261 23.51 -2.44 28.24
CA ASP A 261 23.20 -3.76 28.81
C ASP A 261 21.69 -3.98 28.97
N ALA A 262 20.99 -2.99 29.52
CA ALA A 262 19.53 -3.03 29.64
C ALA A 262 18.81 -3.05 28.27
N GLU A 263 19.41 -2.45 27.24
CA GLU A 263 18.87 -2.50 25.88
C GLU A 263 19.10 -3.87 25.23
N LEU A 264 20.24 -4.51 25.52
CA LEU A 264 20.56 -5.88 25.08
C LEU A 264 19.57 -6.89 25.67
N GLU A 265 19.32 -6.83 26.97
CA GLU A 265 18.38 -7.74 27.67
C GLU A 265 16.94 -7.64 27.13
N THR A 266 16.52 -6.43 26.73
CA THR A 266 15.13 -6.19 26.31
C THR A 266 14.90 -6.40 24.81
N MET A 267 15.96 -6.43 23.99
CA MET A 267 15.85 -6.53 22.54
C MET A 267 15.20 -7.84 22.05
N PRO A 268 15.50 -9.04 22.60
CA PRO A 268 14.82 -10.27 22.17
C PRO A 268 13.30 -10.20 22.34
N SER A 269 12.83 -9.62 23.45
CA SER A 269 11.40 -9.42 23.70
C SER A 269 10.78 -8.43 22.70
N TYR A 270 11.47 -7.33 22.41
CA TYR A 270 11.04 -6.35 21.41
C TYR A 270 10.93 -6.96 20.01
N LEU A 271 11.91 -7.76 19.59
CA LEU A 271 11.94 -8.40 18.27
C LEU A 271 10.85 -9.46 18.13
N LYS A 272 10.57 -10.19 19.21
CA LYS A 272 9.43 -11.12 19.27
C LYS A 272 8.08 -10.41 19.16
N GLU A 273 7.88 -9.32 19.89
CA GLU A 273 6.62 -8.56 19.85
C GLU A 273 6.40 -7.87 18.49
N THR A 274 7.46 -7.28 17.93
CA THR A 274 7.35 -6.44 16.72
C THR A 274 7.29 -7.27 15.45
N TYR A 275 8.09 -8.34 15.37
CA TYR A 275 8.30 -9.11 14.14
C TYR A 275 7.94 -10.60 14.28
N GLY A 276 7.65 -11.08 15.50
CA GLY A 276 7.44 -12.50 15.75
C GLY A 276 8.73 -13.32 15.67
N LEU A 277 9.90 -12.68 15.84
CA LEU A 277 11.20 -13.33 15.75
C LEU A 277 11.59 -13.91 17.12
N ASP A 278 11.82 -15.22 17.18
CA ASP A 278 12.48 -15.87 18.33
C ASP A 278 13.99 -15.83 18.08
N VAL A 279 14.68 -14.91 18.75
CA VAL A 279 16.11 -14.64 18.55
C VAL A 279 16.95 -15.07 19.74
N MET A 280 18.27 -15.19 19.54
CA MET A 280 19.25 -15.48 20.59
C MET A 280 19.24 -14.38 21.66
N GLU A 281 19.29 -14.79 22.93
CA GLU A 281 19.54 -13.92 24.08
C GLU A 281 21.07 -13.76 24.26
N ILE A 282 21.50 -12.56 24.62
CA ILE A 282 22.89 -12.19 24.89
C ILE A 282 23.07 -12.14 26.40
#